data_AF-A0A1S7PJL1-F1
#
_entry.id   AF-A0A1S7PJL1-F1
#
_cell.length_a   1.000
_cell.length_b   1.000
_cell.length_c   1.000
_cell.angle_alpha   90.00
_cell.angle_beta   90.00
_cell.angle_gamma   90.00
#
_symmetry.space_group_name_H-M   'P 1'
#
loop_
_entity.id
_entity.type
_entity.pdbx_description
1 polymer ?
#
loop_
_entity_poly.entity_id
_entity_poly.type
_entity_poly.pdbx_seq_one_letter_code
_entity_poly.pdbx_strand_id
1 'polypeptide(L)'
;MATSDYHLMPPPPAGRGRDLWLQHAAGLILFEDVRGYARERVDRGLDEAALQASFKAIDDVLYGLMMVMDGVTGQLTNGSETVRLTVNAELELKGALIQALNLRDEGDGMCMGFHGWLEGDYGEPLPAAPRGEAECESNEASKIVT
;
A
#
# COMPACT_ATOMS: atom_id res chain seq x y z
N MET A 1 11.48 -4.25 3.84
CA MET A 1 10.82 -4.98 2.74
C MET A 1 10.23 -3.95 1.81
N ALA A 2 10.06 -4.32 0.55
CA ALA A 2 9.39 -3.51 -0.45
C ALA A 2 8.31 -4.37 -1.12
N THR A 3 7.37 -3.76 -1.83
CA THR A 3 6.34 -4.52 -2.56
C THR A 3 6.92 -5.46 -3.63
N SER A 4 8.18 -5.25 -4.04
CA SER A 4 8.94 -6.21 -4.85
C SER A 4 9.07 -7.60 -4.21
N ASP A 5 9.03 -7.67 -2.88
CA ASP A 5 9.11 -8.91 -2.09
C ASP A 5 7.76 -9.65 -2.03
N TYR A 6 6.72 -9.11 -2.68
CA TYR A 6 5.36 -9.66 -2.67
C TYR A 6 4.90 -10.03 -4.08
N HIS A 7 3.98 -10.99 -4.16
CA HIS A 7 3.22 -11.28 -5.38
C HIS A 7 1.76 -10.86 -5.19
N LEU A 8 1.19 -10.26 -6.23
CA LEU A 8 -0.21 -9.86 -6.27
C LEU A 8 -1.10 -11.11 -6.22
N MET A 9 -2.04 -11.14 -5.29
CA MET A 9 -3.04 -12.20 -5.20
C MET A 9 -4.18 -11.95 -6.19
N PRO A 10 -4.93 -12.99 -6.60
CA PRO A 10 -6.08 -12.80 -7.48
C PRO A 10 -7.11 -11.84 -6.86
N PRO A 11 -7.56 -10.80 -7.60
CA PRO A 11 -8.57 -9.88 -7.11
C PRO A 11 -9.94 -10.59 -7.02
N PRO A 12 -10.84 -10.15 -6.12
CA PRO A 12 -12.25 -10.55 -6.12
C PRO A 12 -12.94 -10.27 -7.48
N PRO A 13 -14.15 -10.79 -7.74
CA PRO A 13 -14.99 -10.35 -8.87
C PRO A 13 -15.27 -8.84 -8.84
N ALA A 14 -15.64 -8.26 -9.99
CA ALA A 14 -15.86 -6.82 -10.11
C ALA A 14 -16.99 -6.35 -9.18
N GLY A 15 -16.85 -5.13 -8.67
CA GLY A 15 -17.77 -4.50 -7.73
C GLY A 15 -17.10 -4.23 -6.39
N ARG A 16 -17.93 -3.96 -5.37
CA ARG A 16 -17.49 -3.38 -4.11
C ARG A 16 -16.36 -4.13 -3.40
N GLY A 17 -16.38 -5.45 -3.42
CA GLY A 17 -15.32 -6.26 -2.81
C GLY A 17 -13.95 -6.03 -3.47
N ARG A 18 -13.92 -5.84 -4.80
CA ARG A 18 -12.69 -5.52 -5.52
C ARG A 18 -12.24 -4.07 -5.27
N ASP A 19 -13.17 -3.13 -5.12
CA ASP A 19 -12.84 -1.73 -4.79
C ASP A 19 -12.15 -1.65 -3.43
N LEU A 20 -12.68 -2.36 -2.43
CA LEU A 20 -12.06 -2.48 -1.10
C LEU A 20 -10.70 -3.16 -1.18
N TRP A 21 -10.63 -4.29 -1.88
CA TRP A 21 -9.38 -5.01 -2.10
C TRP A 21 -8.30 -4.13 -2.76
N LEU A 22 -8.67 -3.29 -3.72
CA LEU A 22 -7.76 -2.40 -4.43
C LEU A 22 -7.26 -1.25 -3.51
N GLN A 23 -8.10 -0.77 -2.60
CA GLN A 23 -7.67 0.16 -1.55
C GLN A 23 -6.68 -0.48 -0.57
N HIS A 24 -6.93 -1.72 -0.14
CA HIS A 24 -5.98 -2.47 0.68
C HIS A 24 -4.66 -2.72 -0.05
N ALA A 25 -4.70 -3.02 -1.36
CA ALA A 25 -3.50 -3.14 -2.18
C ALA A 25 -2.71 -1.82 -2.24
N ALA A 26 -3.38 -0.69 -2.43
CA ALA A 26 -2.75 0.63 -2.39
C ALA A 26 -2.15 0.94 -1.01
N GLY A 27 -2.85 0.58 0.07
CA GLY A 27 -2.37 0.70 1.44
C GLY A 27 -1.09 -0.10 1.68
N LEU A 28 -1.04 -1.34 1.20
CA LEU A 28 0.15 -2.19 1.27
C LEU A 28 1.35 -1.56 0.56
N ILE A 29 1.13 -1.00 -0.65
CA ILE A 29 2.18 -0.30 -1.40
C ILE A 29 2.75 0.86 -0.57
N LEU A 30 1.89 1.70 -0.02
CA LEU A 30 2.33 2.82 0.82
C LEU A 30 3.09 2.36 2.07
N PHE A 31 2.63 1.29 2.71
CA PHE A 31 3.23 0.81 3.95
C PHE A 31 4.60 0.16 3.74
N GLU A 32 4.77 -0.63 2.68
CA GLU A 32 6.05 -1.26 2.38
C GLU A 32 7.04 -0.26 1.76
N ASP A 33 6.61 0.46 0.72
CA ASP A 33 7.54 1.25 -0.10
C ASP A 33 7.81 2.66 0.44
N VAL A 34 6.92 3.21 1.28
CA VAL A 34 7.15 4.51 1.95
C VAL A 34 7.55 4.31 3.40
N ARG A 35 6.69 3.67 4.20
CA ARG A 35 6.94 3.51 5.64
C ARG A 35 8.06 2.50 5.91
N GLY A 36 8.07 1.36 5.24
CA GLY A 36 9.14 0.36 5.34
C GLY A 36 10.50 0.96 4.97
N TYR A 37 10.56 1.60 3.80
CA TYR A 37 11.74 2.34 3.33
C TYR A 37 12.28 3.37 4.35
N ALA A 38 11.38 4.17 4.94
CA ALA A 38 11.76 5.21 5.89
C ALA A 38 12.28 4.61 7.20
N ARG A 39 11.62 3.56 7.71
CA ARG A 39 12.02 2.86 8.94
C ARG A 39 13.38 2.20 8.82
N GLU A 40 13.70 1.62 7.66
CA GLU A 40 15.01 1.01 7.40
C GLU A 40 16.18 2.02 7.42
N ARG A 41 15.89 3.31 7.24
CA ARG A 41 16.88 4.40 7.25
C ARG A 41 17.07 5.06 8.60
N VAL A 42 16.22 4.75 9.57
CA VAL A 42 16.40 5.28 10.93
C VAL A 42 17.70 4.71 11.50
N ASP A 43 18.51 5.59 12.10
CA ASP A 43 19.76 5.20 12.73
C ASP A 43 19.50 4.20 13.87
N ARG A 44 20.12 3.02 13.77
CA ARG A 44 19.99 1.93 14.76
C ARG A 44 20.81 2.17 16.03
N GLY A 45 21.66 3.20 16.04
CA GLY A 45 22.40 3.64 17.23
C GLY A 45 21.57 4.52 18.18
N LEU A 46 20.36 4.92 17.81
CA LEU A 46 19.46 5.68 18.66
C LEU A 46 19.05 4.89 19.91
N ASP A 47 18.78 5.61 21.00
CA ASP A 47 18.10 5.00 22.13
C ASP A 47 16.64 4.67 21.80
N GLU A 48 16.02 3.84 22.65
CA GLU A 48 14.65 3.36 22.43
C GLU A 48 13.65 4.52 22.30
N ALA A 49 13.79 5.56 23.11
CA ALA A 49 12.87 6.70 23.08
C ALA A 49 12.96 7.46 21.74
N ALA A 50 14.17 7.70 21.25
CA ALA A 50 14.41 8.34 19.97
C ALA A 50 13.99 7.47 18.78
N LEU A 51 14.20 6.14 18.85
CA LEU A 51 13.73 5.19 17.84
C LEU A 51 12.20 5.21 17.73
N GLN A 52 11.48 5.13 18.86
CA GLN A 52 10.02 5.19 18.87
C GLN A 52 9.49 6.54 18.40
N ALA A 53 10.13 7.66 18.79
CA ALA A 53 9.75 8.98 18.30
C ALA A 53 9.93 9.11 16.78
N SER A 54 10.99 8.50 16.22
CA SER A 54 11.24 8.46 14.78
C SER A 54 10.18 7.67 14.03
N PHE A 55 9.82 6.48 14.54
CA PHE A 55 8.77 5.65 13.95
C PHE A 55 7.39 6.33 14.01
N LYS A 56 7.08 6.99 15.13
CA LYS A 56 5.85 7.78 15.23
C LYS A 56 5.83 8.92 14.20
N ALA A 57 6.94 9.64 14.04
CA ALA A 57 7.02 10.72 13.06
C ALA A 57 6.82 10.22 11.62
N ILE A 58 7.37 9.05 11.28
CA ILE A 58 7.14 8.39 9.98
C ILE A 58 5.66 8.06 9.79
N ASP A 59 5.03 7.48 10.81
CA ASP A 59 3.62 7.09 10.77
C ASP A 59 2.72 8.34 10.64
N ASP A 60 3.02 9.42 11.37
CA ASP A 60 2.30 10.70 11.30
C ASP A 60 2.41 11.35 9.90
N VAL A 61 3.60 11.32 9.28
CA VAL A 61 3.82 11.85 7.93
C VAL A 61 3.05 11.03 6.89
N LEU A 62 3.09 9.70 6.98
CA LEU A 62 2.34 8.84 6.07
C LEU A 62 0.83 9.09 6.21
N TYR A 63 0.33 9.19 7.44
CA TYR A 63 -1.07 9.53 7.70
C TYR A 63 -1.43 10.92 7.12
N GLY A 64 -0.54 11.91 7.27
CA GLY A 64 -0.67 13.22 6.65
C GLY A 64 -0.78 13.18 5.13
N LEU A 65 0.04 12.36 4.48
CA LEU A 65 -0.05 12.12 3.03
C LEU A 65 -1.38 11.48 2.64
N MET A 66 -1.84 10.49 3.40
CA MET A 66 -3.13 9.82 3.17
C MET A 66 -4.32 10.78 3.30
N MET A 67 -4.29 11.72 4.27
CA MET A 67 -5.30 12.78 4.36
C MET A 67 -5.35 13.68 3.12
N VAL A 68 -4.21 13.91 2.45
CA VAL A 68 -4.16 14.65 1.19
C VAL A 68 -4.75 13.82 0.05
N MET A 69 -4.42 12.53 -0.02
CA MET A 69 -4.96 11.60 -1.02
C MET A 69 -6.47 11.43 -0.91
N ASP A 70 -6.99 11.30 0.32
CA ASP A 70 -8.42 11.24 0.64
C ASP A 70 -9.13 12.59 0.45
N GLY A 71 -8.38 13.66 0.17
CA GLY A 71 -8.94 14.99 -0.01
C GLY A 71 -9.47 15.65 1.25
N VAL A 72 -9.17 15.11 2.43
CA VAL A 72 -9.40 15.74 3.75
C VAL A 72 -8.62 17.06 3.83
N THR A 73 -7.41 17.08 3.26
CA THR A 73 -6.58 18.27 3.10
C THR A 73 -5.99 18.35 1.68
N GLY A 74 -5.11 19.32 1.40
CA GLY A 74 -4.35 19.37 0.14
C GLY A 74 -5.08 19.98 -1.06
N GLN A 75 -6.04 20.87 -0.80
CA GLN A 75 -6.74 21.64 -1.83
C GLN A 75 -6.41 23.13 -1.71
N LEU A 76 -6.20 23.80 -2.84
CA LEU A 76 -6.14 25.25 -2.94
C LEU A 76 -7.35 25.73 -3.73
N THR A 77 -8.06 26.73 -3.22
CA THR A 77 -9.24 27.31 -3.88
C THR A 77 -9.17 28.83 -3.91
N ASN A 78 -9.78 29.43 -4.92
CA ASN A 78 -10.13 30.86 -4.94
C ASN A 78 -11.58 31.02 -5.41
N GLY A 79 -12.01 32.24 -5.74
CA GLY A 79 -13.39 32.52 -6.14
C GLY A 79 -13.90 31.80 -7.40
N SER A 80 -13.02 31.24 -8.23
CA SER A 80 -13.39 30.56 -9.49
C SER A 80 -12.67 29.25 -9.76
N GLU A 81 -11.57 28.96 -9.06
CA GLU A 81 -10.63 27.91 -9.41
C GLU A 81 -10.34 26.99 -8.23
N THR A 82 -9.89 25.79 -8.55
CA THR A 82 -9.50 24.79 -7.56
C THR A 82 -8.34 23.95 -8.09
N VAL A 83 -7.31 23.80 -7.27
CA VAL A 83 -6.23 22.83 -7.45
C VAL A 83 -6.36 21.75 -6.39
N ARG A 84 -6.28 20.49 -6.81
CA ARG A 84 -6.27 19.31 -5.94
C ARG A 84 -5.31 18.27 -6.48
N LEU A 85 -4.86 17.39 -5.60
CA LEU A 85 -4.18 16.15 -5.98
C LEU A 85 -5.20 15.02 -6.06
N THR A 86 -5.04 14.16 -7.06
CA THR A 86 -5.84 12.95 -7.25
C THR A 86 -4.89 11.78 -7.41
N VAL A 87 -5.16 10.68 -6.72
CA VAL A 87 -4.38 9.44 -6.78
C VAL A 87 -5.33 8.32 -7.14
N ASN A 88 -4.94 7.55 -8.17
CA ASN A 88 -5.69 6.37 -8.59
C ASN A 88 -4.92 5.12 -8.17
N ALA A 89 -5.64 4.14 -7.63
CA ALA A 89 -5.15 2.76 -7.58
C ALA A 89 -5.60 2.05 -8.85
N GLU A 90 -4.66 1.43 -9.57
CA GLU A 90 -4.91 0.82 -10.87
C GLU A 90 -4.63 -0.68 -10.84
N LEU A 91 -5.50 -1.44 -11.47
CA LEU A 91 -5.38 -2.87 -11.64
C LEU A 91 -5.34 -3.19 -13.14
N GLU A 92 -4.27 -3.88 -13.53
CA GLU A 92 -4.07 -4.32 -14.91
C GLU A 92 -4.13 -5.84 -15.04
N LEU A 93 -4.65 -6.31 -16.17
CA LEU A 93 -4.56 -7.69 -16.60
C LEU A 93 -3.80 -7.75 -17.93
N LYS A 94 -2.60 -8.34 -17.90
CA LYS A 94 -1.75 -8.51 -19.10
C LYS A 94 -1.47 -7.17 -19.82
N GLY A 95 -1.23 -6.10 -19.05
CA GLY A 95 -0.97 -4.76 -19.56
C GLY A 95 -2.21 -4.00 -20.04
N ALA A 96 -3.42 -4.54 -19.85
CA ALA A 96 -4.66 -3.82 -20.07
C ALA A 96 -5.23 -3.36 -18.73
N LEU A 97 -5.46 -2.05 -18.58
CA LEU A 97 -6.17 -1.48 -17.44
C LEU A 97 -7.58 -2.06 -17.37
N ILE A 98 -7.89 -2.78 -16.28
CA ILE A 98 -9.21 -3.38 -16.05
C ILE A 98 -9.99 -2.68 -14.94
N GLN A 99 -9.32 -1.90 -14.10
CA GLN A 99 -9.95 -1.03 -13.13
C GLN A 99 -8.99 0.10 -12.70
N ALA A 100 -9.53 1.29 -12.53
CA ALA A 100 -8.91 2.39 -11.81
C ALA A 100 -9.90 2.85 -10.75
N LEU A 101 -9.40 3.13 -9.54
CA LEU A 101 -10.19 3.65 -8.43
C LEU A 101 -9.59 4.97 -7.98
N ASN A 102 -10.36 6.05 -8.07
CA ASN A 102 -9.97 7.33 -7.49
C ASN A 102 -10.09 7.21 -5.96
N LEU A 103 -8.96 7.21 -5.26
CA LEU A 103 -8.91 6.96 -3.81
C LEU A 103 -9.66 8.02 -3.00
N ARG A 104 -9.82 9.24 -3.54
CA ARG A 104 -10.56 10.34 -2.92
C ARG A 104 -12.06 10.18 -3.05
N ASP A 105 -12.53 9.98 -4.28
CA ASP A 105 -13.94 10.16 -4.64
C ASP A 105 -14.72 8.84 -4.62
N GLU A 106 -14.02 7.71 -4.82
CA GLU A 106 -14.61 6.38 -4.95
C GLU A 106 -14.11 5.41 -3.85
N GLY A 107 -13.03 5.78 -3.16
CA GLY A 107 -12.51 5.08 -2.00
C GLY A 107 -13.34 5.30 -0.73
N ASP A 108 -13.09 4.48 0.29
CA ASP A 108 -13.70 4.59 1.62
C ASP A 108 -12.94 5.52 2.55
N GLY A 109 -11.91 6.17 2.02
CA GLY A 109 -10.89 6.89 2.77
C GLY A 109 -9.78 5.95 3.21
N MET A 110 -8.59 6.13 2.65
CA MET A 110 -7.37 5.44 3.05
C MET A 110 -7.08 5.60 4.55
N CYS A 111 -7.44 6.75 5.14
CA CYS A 111 -7.31 7.00 6.57
C CYS A 111 -8.06 5.98 7.44
N MET A 112 -9.17 5.41 6.96
CA MET A 112 -9.90 4.34 7.66
C MET A 112 -9.09 3.05 7.72
N GLY A 113 -8.32 2.74 6.67
CA GLY A 113 -7.47 1.56 6.59
C GLY A 113 -6.17 1.66 7.41
N PHE A 114 -5.68 2.88 7.66
CA PHE A 114 -4.38 3.13 8.29
C PHE A 114 -4.13 2.31 9.57
N HIS A 115 -5.11 2.29 10.48
CA HIS A 115 -4.98 1.59 11.75
C HIS A 115 -4.88 0.07 11.56
N GLY A 116 -5.68 -0.50 10.66
CA GLY A 116 -5.57 -1.92 10.31
C GLY A 116 -4.22 -2.25 9.68
N TRP A 117 -3.73 -1.41 8.77
CA TRP A 117 -2.45 -1.63 8.09
C TRP A 117 -1.24 -1.56 9.03
N LEU A 118 -1.29 -0.74 10.09
CA LEU A 118 -0.27 -0.75 11.15
C LEU A 118 -0.16 -2.10 11.85
N GLU A 119 -1.27 -2.82 11.95
CA GLU A 119 -1.38 -4.16 12.56
C GLU A 119 -1.22 -5.29 11.53
N GLY A 120 -1.04 -4.96 10.24
CA GLY A 120 -0.93 -5.91 9.15
C GLY A 120 -2.27 -6.44 8.61
N ASP A 121 -3.39 -5.82 8.98
CA ASP A 121 -4.72 -6.16 8.47
C ASP A 121 -4.99 -5.47 7.13
N TYR A 122 -4.82 -6.22 6.04
CA TYR A 122 -5.11 -5.79 4.66
C TYR A 122 -6.40 -6.40 4.12
N GLY A 123 -7.32 -6.80 5.01
CA GLY A 123 -8.62 -7.36 4.64
C GLY A 123 -8.56 -8.79 4.09
N GLU A 124 -9.75 -9.33 3.78
CA GLU A 124 -9.92 -10.67 3.21
C GLU A 124 -10.76 -10.60 1.91
N PRO A 125 -10.27 -11.19 0.79
CA PRO A 125 -8.98 -11.83 0.62
C PRO A 125 -7.81 -10.82 0.63
N LEU A 126 -6.60 -11.27 1.00
CA LEU A 126 -5.41 -10.42 1.00
C LEU A 126 -5.05 -9.94 -0.42
N PRO A 127 -4.50 -8.71 -0.56
CA PRO A 127 -4.06 -8.18 -1.85
C PRO A 127 -2.74 -8.78 -2.35
N ALA A 128 -1.87 -9.17 -1.44
CA ALA A 128 -0.58 -9.76 -1.78
C ALA A 128 -0.14 -10.79 -0.74
N ALA A 129 0.76 -11.67 -1.14
CA ALA A 129 1.45 -12.57 -0.23
C ALA A 129 2.97 -12.47 -0.47
N PRO A 130 3.80 -12.77 0.54
CA PRO A 130 5.25 -12.78 0.37
C PRO A 130 5.64 -13.72 -0.78
N ARG A 131 6.58 -13.29 -1.61
CA ARG A 131 7.30 -14.21 -2.50
C ARG A 131 8.14 -15.10 -1.59
N GLY A 132 7.65 -16.29 -1.26
CA GLY A 132 8.47 -17.26 -0.55
C GLY A 132 9.71 -17.63 -1.36
N GLU A 133 10.76 -18.12 -0.68
CA GLU A 133 11.93 -18.81 -1.27
C GLU A 133 11.56 -20.10 -2.05
N ALA A 134 10.30 -20.27 -2.45
CA ALA A 134 9.74 -21.43 -3.15
C ALA A 134 10.19 -21.54 -4.62
N GLU A 135 10.92 -20.54 -5.14
CA GLU A 135 11.62 -20.68 -6.42
C GLU A 135 12.90 -21.55 -6.32
N CYS A 136 13.42 -21.80 -5.10
CA CYS A 136 14.56 -22.73 -4.94
C CYS A 136 14.15 -24.21 -5.03
N GLU A 137 13.00 -24.62 -4.47
CA GLU A 137 12.60 -26.04 -4.48
C GLU A 137 12.11 -26.52 -5.85
N SER A 138 11.53 -25.63 -6.67
CA SER A 138 11.08 -25.99 -8.03
C SER A 138 12.23 -26.21 -9.02
N ASN A 139 13.43 -25.70 -8.72
CA ASN A 139 14.63 -25.88 -9.55
C ASN A 139 15.49 -27.12 -9.17
N GLU A 140 15.33 -27.66 -7.96
CA GLU A 140 15.99 -28.92 -7.57
C GLU A 140 15.20 -30.16 -8.00
N ALA A 141 13.86 -30.10 -7.99
CA ALA A 141 13.02 -31.23 -8.44
C ALA A 141 13.18 -31.54 -9.95
N SER A 142 13.53 -30.55 -10.78
CA SER A 142 13.83 -30.75 -12.21
C SER A 142 15.22 -31.34 -12.49
N LYS A 143 16.10 -31.47 -11.48
CA LYS A 143 17.45 -32.02 -11.65
C LYS A 143 17.60 -33.49 -11.23
N ILE A 144 16.56 -34.10 -10.67
CA ILE A 144 16.61 -35.48 -10.14
C ILE A 144 16.06 -36.52 -11.14
N VAL A 145 15.50 -36.09 -12.27
CA VAL A 145 15.12 -37.01 -13.37
C VAL A 145 16.12 -36.85 -14.51
N THR A 146 17.25 -37.56 -14.41
CA THR A 146 18.11 -37.88 -15.56
C THR A 146 18.59 -39.31 -15.44
#